data_AF-A0A836V7E8-F1
#
_entry.id   AF-A0A836V7E8-F1
#
_cell.length_a   1.000
_cell.length_b   1.000
_cell.length_c   1.000
_cell.angle_alpha   90.00
_cell.angle_beta   90.00
_cell.angle_gamma   90.00
#
_symmetry.space_group_name_H-M   'P 1'
#
loop_
_entity.id
_entity.type
_entity.pdbx_description
1 polymer ?
#
loop_
_entity_poly.entity_id
_entity_poly.type
_entity_poly.pdbx_seq_one_letter_code
_entity_poly.pdbx_strand_id
1 'polypeptide(L)'
;MFRAMKKKNKTTPKPSLQKIGGKPIEAVIEPCRRPGLIPLSEKEPGIALEWYYPKNCGFGPEDFSFGSQVNAWWQCSINNKHIWRVRILTRCVQKRGCPYCLGTNLRVPVPFERSLACCDPELAKEWHSKRNKELTPKDVLAHSTKLVWWQCQTDPKHAWQQDVCRRAIERTGCPHCFKEAKQSLDKYPEALKFYDRKKNLYLNPERVCLRTTVWWRCPVASDHSWREPFKKRMRCPFCSKKKASSTSSLQILFPKLAAEIHPTRNKGINASELRAFGPEYIWWRCRYNPSHIWRAKVDNRTRNESGCPECWKLRRPKLFKKLAAERKARANQTS
;
A
#
# COMPACT_ATOMS: atom_id res chain seq x y z
N MET A 1 -37.77 -92.37 -10.31
CA MET A 1 -36.43 -91.75 -10.19
C MET A 1 -36.42 -90.41 -10.91
N PHE A 2 -35.84 -89.40 -10.26
CA PHE A 2 -35.48 -88.04 -10.68
C PHE A 2 -36.57 -87.01 -11.10
N ARG A 3 -36.67 -86.05 -10.18
CA ARG A 3 -37.36 -84.76 -10.12
C ARG A 3 -36.54 -83.67 -10.82
N ALA A 4 -37.23 -82.57 -11.15
CA ALA A 4 -36.76 -81.17 -11.09
C ALA A 4 -35.68 -80.72 -12.12
N MET A 5 -35.60 -79.46 -12.58
CA MET A 5 -36.30 -78.20 -12.32
C MET A 5 -35.83 -77.19 -13.38
N LYS A 6 -36.75 -76.33 -13.86
CA LYS A 6 -36.42 -75.12 -14.64
C LYS A 6 -35.62 -74.14 -13.76
N LYS A 7 -34.39 -73.80 -14.16
CA LYS A 7 -33.59 -72.75 -13.50
C LYS A 7 -34.13 -71.36 -13.86
N LYS A 8 -34.71 -70.69 -12.87
CA LYS A 8 -34.88 -69.22 -12.80
C LYS A 8 -33.53 -68.60 -12.42
N ASN A 9 -33.00 -67.66 -13.21
CA ASN A 9 -31.97 -66.70 -12.78
C ASN A 9 -32.69 -65.36 -12.58
N LYS A 10 -33.14 -65.04 -11.36
CA LYS A 10 -32.41 -64.30 -10.30
C LYS A 10 -32.03 -62.87 -10.73
N THR A 11 -33.03 -62.01 -10.77
CA THR A 11 -32.89 -60.57 -10.53
C THR A 11 -32.26 -60.35 -9.15
N THR A 12 -31.12 -59.69 -9.10
CA THR A 12 -30.47 -59.20 -7.88
C THR A 12 -31.40 -58.25 -7.12
N PRO A 13 -31.50 -58.33 -5.77
CA PRO A 13 -32.40 -57.48 -5.01
C PRO A 13 -31.89 -56.04 -4.98
N LYS A 14 -32.78 -55.08 -5.23
CA LYS A 14 -32.55 -53.66 -4.91
C LYS A 14 -32.31 -53.54 -3.39
N PRO A 15 -31.36 -52.70 -2.92
CA PRO A 15 -31.17 -52.48 -1.51
C PRO A 15 -32.44 -51.89 -0.89
N SER A 16 -32.89 -52.49 0.20
CA SER A 16 -34.00 -52.01 1.01
C SER A 16 -33.65 -50.63 1.58
N LEU A 17 -34.39 -49.60 1.16
CA LEU A 17 -34.37 -48.28 1.76
C LEU A 17 -34.89 -48.39 3.20
N GLN A 18 -33.96 -48.44 4.16
CA GLN A 18 -34.28 -48.23 5.56
C GLN A 18 -34.74 -46.78 5.75
N LYS A 19 -35.95 -46.64 6.31
CA LYS A 19 -36.53 -45.37 6.75
C LYS A 19 -35.65 -44.80 7.87
N ILE A 20 -34.99 -43.67 7.60
CA ILE A 20 -34.46 -42.78 8.63
C ILE A 20 -35.34 -41.53 8.64
N GLY A 21 -36.02 -41.31 9.76
CA GLY A 21 -36.82 -40.13 10.02
C GLY A 21 -35.94 -38.89 10.24
N GLY A 22 -36.42 -37.76 9.70
CA GLY A 22 -35.85 -36.43 9.87
C GLY A 22 -35.94 -35.62 8.58
N LYS A 23 -36.90 -34.68 8.48
CA LYS A 23 -36.98 -33.70 7.38
C LYS A 23 -35.65 -32.92 7.28
N PRO A 24 -35.17 -32.58 6.06
CA PRO A 24 -35.35 -31.19 5.64
C PRO A 24 -35.58 -31.06 4.13
N ILE A 25 -36.74 -30.53 3.80
CA ILE A 25 -37.08 -30.05 2.45
C ILE A 25 -37.92 -28.77 2.53
N GLU A 26 -37.75 -27.98 3.58
CA GLU A 26 -38.80 -27.12 4.19
C GLU A 26 -39.38 -25.98 3.35
N ALA A 27 -39.12 -25.93 2.05
CA ALA A 27 -40.08 -25.37 1.10
C ALA A 27 -39.96 -26.08 -0.27
N VAL A 28 -40.40 -27.34 -0.38
CA VAL A 28 -40.74 -27.92 -1.69
C VAL A 28 -41.86 -27.07 -2.26
N ILE A 29 -41.49 -26.10 -3.08
CA ILE A 29 -42.36 -25.70 -4.17
C ILE A 29 -42.05 -26.75 -5.24
N GLU A 30 -43.08 -27.51 -5.58
CA GLU A 30 -43.12 -28.56 -6.60
C GLU A 30 -42.29 -28.21 -7.86
N PRO A 31 -41.92 -29.20 -8.68
CA PRO A 31 -41.47 -28.91 -10.03
C PRO A 31 -42.61 -28.21 -10.78
N CYS A 32 -42.68 -26.88 -10.69
CA CYS A 32 -43.49 -26.04 -11.57
C CYS A 32 -42.84 -26.10 -12.96
N ARG A 33 -42.93 -27.25 -13.63
CA ARG A 33 -42.78 -27.33 -15.08
C ARG A 33 -43.97 -26.59 -15.66
N ARG A 34 -43.82 -25.27 -15.85
CA ARG A 34 -44.69 -24.54 -16.76
C ARG A 34 -44.47 -25.12 -18.16
N PRO A 35 -45.52 -25.39 -18.94
CA PRO A 35 -45.38 -25.81 -20.32
C PRO A 35 -44.44 -24.84 -21.07
N GLY A 36 -43.48 -25.38 -21.82
CA GLY A 36 -42.53 -24.60 -22.64
C GLY A 36 -41.19 -24.23 -21.98
N LEU A 37 -40.89 -24.67 -20.76
CA LEU A 37 -39.57 -24.45 -20.14
C LEU A 37 -38.57 -25.57 -20.45
N ILE A 38 -37.35 -25.20 -20.84
CA ILE A 38 -36.25 -26.13 -21.17
C ILE A 38 -35.57 -26.61 -19.87
N PRO A 39 -35.42 -27.93 -19.64
CA PRO A 39 -34.68 -28.48 -18.50
C PRO A 39 -33.22 -28.00 -18.43
N LEU A 40 -32.67 -27.93 -17.21
CA LEU A 40 -31.27 -27.55 -17.00
C LEU A 40 -30.31 -28.53 -17.69
N SER A 41 -30.56 -29.82 -17.57
CA SER A 41 -29.72 -30.88 -18.17
C SER A 41 -29.60 -30.75 -19.70
N GLU A 42 -30.65 -30.28 -20.36
CA GLU A 42 -30.68 -30.08 -21.81
C GLU A 42 -30.00 -28.77 -22.22
N LYS A 43 -30.30 -27.66 -21.54
CA LYS A 43 -29.77 -26.35 -21.91
C LYS A 43 -28.30 -26.16 -21.55
N GLU A 44 -27.86 -26.68 -20.42
CA GLU A 44 -26.52 -26.46 -19.85
C GLU A 44 -25.94 -27.77 -19.27
N PRO A 45 -25.63 -28.77 -20.12
CA PRO A 45 -25.16 -30.09 -19.66
C PRO A 45 -23.88 -30.02 -18.83
N GLY A 46 -22.97 -29.09 -19.15
CA GLY A 46 -21.75 -28.89 -18.37
C GLY A 46 -22.00 -28.40 -16.94
N ILE A 47 -23.02 -27.58 -16.72
CA ILE A 47 -23.41 -27.11 -15.37
C ILE A 47 -24.19 -28.21 -14.64
N ALA A 48 -24.98 -29.01 -15.36
CA ALA A 48 -25.71 -30.13 -14.79
C ALA A 48 -24.79 -31.18 -14.14
N LEU A 49 -23.54 -31.33 -14.63
CA LEU A 49 -22.52 -32.18 -14.01
C LEU A 49 -22.09 -31.71 -12.60
N GLU A 50 -22.33 -30.46 -12.24
CA GLU A 50 -22.05 -29.93 -10.91
C GLU A 50 -23.18 -30.21 -9.90
N TRP A 51 -24.23 -30.94 -10.29
CA TRP A 51 -25.35 -31.23 -9.41
C TRP A 51 -24.97 -32.17 -8.25
N TYR A 52 -25.25 -31.79 -7.01
CA TYR A 52 -24.91 -32.60 -5.84
C TYR A 52 -26.09 -33.44 -5.35
N TYR A 53 -26.28 -34.62 -5.97
CA TYR A 53 -27.37 -35.56 -5.68
C TYR A 53 -27.62 -35.86 -4.19
N PRO A 54 -26.59 -36.10 -3.34
CA PRO A 54 -26.82 -36.50 -1.95
C PRO A 54 -27.61 -35.49 -1.11
N LYS A 55 -27.61 -34.19 -1.49
CA LYS A 55 -28.38 -33.14 -0.80
C LYS A 55 -29.55 -32.59 -1.60
N ASN A 56 -29.78 -33.09 -2.81
CA ASN A 56 -30.92 -32.70 -3.65
C ASN A 56 -32.06 -33.74 -3.59
N CYS A 57 -32.09 -34.58 -2.56
CA CYS A 57 -33.24 -35.42 -2.18
C CYS A 57 -33.83 -36.27 -3.33
N GLY A 58 -32.98 -36.76 -4.24
CA GLY A 58 -33.39 -37.59 -5.37
C GLY A 58 -33.87 -36.83 -6.61
N PHE A 59 -33.95 -35.50 -6.57
CA PHE A 59 -34.21 -34.70 -7.77
C PHE A 59 -32.94 -34.50 -8.59
N GLY A 60 -33.10 -34.59 -9.92
CA GLY A 60 -32.05 -34.36 -10.90
C GLY A 60 -32.14 -32.99 -11.56
N PRO A 61 -31.09 -32.56 -12.29
CA PRO A 61 -31.12 -31.33 -13.08
C PRO A 61 -32.22 -31.34 -14.17
N GLU A 62 -32.68 -32.50 -14.62
CA GLU A 62 -33.79 -32.67 -15.55
C GLU A 62 -35.15 -32.26 -14.98
N ASP A 63 -35.31 -32.21 -13.65
CA ASP A 63 -36.58 -31.89 -13.01
C ASP A 63 -36.87 -30.38 -12.98
N PHE A 64 -35.85 -29.56 -13.26
CA PHE A 64 -35.92 -28.11 -13.16
C PHE A 64 -35.52 -27.42 -14.45
N SER A 65 -36.15 -26.28 -14.75
CA SER A 65 -35.67 -25.41 -15.82
C SER A 65 -34.39 -24.69 -15.42
N PHE A 66 -33.53 -24.35 -16.39
CA PHE A 66 -32.26 -23.64 -16.12
C PHE A 66 -32.46 -22.25 -15.48
N GLY A 67 -33.67 -21.67 -15.59
CA GLY A 67 -34.07 -20.39 -14.96
C GLY A 67 -34.79 -20.52 -13.61
N SER A 68 -34.87 -21.72 -13.04
CA SER A 68 -35.63 -21.96 -11.81
C SER A 68 -35.11 -21.16 -10.61
N GLN A 69 -36.02 -20.67 -9.77
CA GLN A 69 -35.69 -19.96 -8.53
C GLN A 69 -35.41 -20.89 -7.34
N VAL A 70 -35.58 -22.20 -7.53
CA VAL A 70 -35.33 -23.21 -6.50
C VAL A 70 -33.86 -23.22 -6.10
N ASN A 71 -33.59 -23.38 -4.81
CA ASN A 71 -32.25 -23.60 -4.29
C ASN A 71 -31.84 -25.06 -4.50
N ALA A 72 -30.70 -25.27 -5.15
CA ALA A 72 -30.08 -26.58 -5.31
C ALA A 72 -28.70 -26.61 -4.67
N TRP A 73 -28.24 -27.80 -4.32
CA TRP A 73 -26.87 -28.07 -3.90
C TRP A 73 -26.00 -28.44 -5.09
N TRP A 74 -24.80 -27.86 -5.12
CA TRP A 74 -23.83 -27.98 -6.21
C TRP A 74 -22.49 -28.45 -5.65
N GLN A 75 -21.73 -29.18 -6.46
CA GLN A 75 -20.38 -29.67 -6.19
C GLN A 75 -19.42 -29.15 -7.25
N CYS A 76 -18.23 -28.69 -6.84
CA CYS A 76 -17.33 -28.00 -7.75
C CYS A 76 -16.59 -29.01 -8.63
N SER A 77 -16.55 -28.71 -9.93
CA SER A 77 -15.77 -29.45 -10.92
C SER A 77 -14.25 -29.39 -10.69
N ILE A 78 -13.74 -28.35 -10.01
CA ILE A 78 -12.31 -28.18 -9.70
C ILE A 78 -11.93 -28.90 -8.39
N ASN A 79 -12.79 -28.81 -7.37
CA ASN A 79 -12.52 -29.40 -6.06
C ASN A 79 -13.81 -29.99 -5.47
N ASN A 80 -13.90 -31.31 -5.47
CA ASN A 80 -15.08 -32.06 -5.03
C ASN A 80 -15.46 -31.84 -3.54
N LYS A 81 -14.58 -31.27 -2.71
CA LYS A 81 -14.90 -30.88 -1.33
C LYS A 81 -15.75 -29.62 -1.25
N HIS A 82 -15.80 -28.82 -2.31
CA HIS A 82 -16.59 -27.61 -2.37
C HIS A 82 -18.05 -27.95 -2.70
N ILE A 83 -18.90 -27.96 -1.67
CA ILE A 83 -20.34 -28.20 -1.81
C ILE A 83 -21.11 -26.97 -1.33
N TRP A 84 -21.81 -26.26 -2.22
CA TRP A 84 -22.56 -25.04 -1.87
C TRP A 84 -24.03 -25.12 -2.25
N ARG A 85 -24.85 -24.27 -1.61
CA ARG A 85 -26.26 -24.10 -1.91
C ARG A 85 -26.50 -22.74 -2.56
N VAL A 86 -27.12 -22.73 -3.74
CA VAL A 86 -27.53 -21.50 -4.43
C VAL A 86 -28.70 -21.79 -5.37
N ARG A 87 -29.44 -20.75 -5.79
CA ARG A 87 -30.54 -20.88 -6.75
C ARG A 87 -30.07 -21.36 -8.13
N ILE A 88 -30.90 -22.14 -8.81
CA ILE A 88 -30.61 -22.65 -10.16
C ILE A 88 -30.38 -21.50 -11.15
N LEU A 89 -31.23 -20.46 -11.16
CA LEU A 89 -30.99 -19.29 -12.02
C LEU A 89 -29.64 -18.62 -11.75
N THR A 90 -29.16 -18.62 -10.51
CA THR A 90 -27.92 -17.92 -10.14
C THR A 90 -26.71 -18.71 -10.65
N ARG A 91 -26.75 -20.04 -10.59
CA ARG A 91 -25.72 -20.88 -11.20
C ARG A 91 -25.77 -20.83 -12.73
N CYS A 92 -26.95 -20.95 -13.32
CA CYS A 92 -27.09 -21.29 -14.74
C CYS A 92 -27.30 -20.06 -15.64
N VAL A 93 -28.13 -19.11 -15.23
CA VAL A 93 -28.41 -17.87 -15.99
C VAL A 93 -27.39 -16.78 -15.64
N GLN A 94 -27.17 -16.53 -14.34
CA GLN A 94 -26.21 -15.52 -13.88
C GLN A 94 -24.75 -16.00 -13.90
N LYS A 95 -24.51 -17.28 -14.26
CA LYS A 95 -23.20 -17.91 -14.38
C LYS A 95 -22.29 -17.72 -13.15
N ARG A 96 -22.85 -17.62 -11.94
CA ARG A 96 -22.05 -17.50 -10.70
C ARG A 96 -21.39 -18.85 -10.40
N GLY A 97 -20.07 -18.88 -10.34
CA GLY A 97 -19.25 -20.07 -10.09
C GLY A 97 -19.21 -20.53 -8.63
N CYS A 98 -18.37 -21.52 -8.36
CA CYS A 98 -18.14 -22.05 -7.02
C CYS A 98 -17.63 -20.94 -6.06
N PRO A 99 -18.37 -20.62 -4.98
CA PRO A 99 -18.02 -19.52 -4.08
C PRO A 99 -16.77 -19.80 -3.24
N TYR A 100 -16.39 -21.07 -3.10
CA TYR A 100 -15.13 -21.48 -2.47
C TYR A 100 -13.93 -21.10 -3.36
N CYS A 101 -13.97 -21.47 -4.65
CA CYS A 101 -12.93 -21.11 -5.62
C CYS A 101 -12.86 -19.60 -5.86
N LEU A 102 -14.00 -18.91 -5.80
CA LEU A 102 -14.05 -17.45 -5.92
C LEU A 102 -13.69 -16.74 -4.60
N GLY A 103 -13.59 -17.46 -3.48
CA GLY A 103 -13.35 -16.92 -2.14
C GLY A 103 -14.45 -15.96 -1.65
N THR A 104 -15.65 -16.06 -2.20
CA THR A 104 -16.83 -15.28 -1.79
C THR A 104 -17.65 -15.97 -0.71
N ASN A 105 -17.31 -17.23 -0.35
CA ASN A 105 -17.95 -17.94 0.75
C ASN A 105 -17.35 -17.50 2.10
N LEU A 106 -18.12 -16.74 2.89
CA LEU A 106 -17.71 -16.25 4.22
C LEU A 106 -17.43 -17.34 5.26
N ARG A 107 -17.75 -18.61 4.97
CA ARG A 107 -17.58 -19.75 5.90
C ARG A 107 -16.29 -20.53 5.69
N VAL A 108 -15.45 -20.15 4.73
CA VAL A 108 -14.18 -20.84 4.45
C VAL A 108 -13.00 -19.88 4.67
N PRO A 109 -11.91 -20.34 5.28
CA PRO A 109 -10.69 -19.54 5.41
C PRO A 109 -10.21 -19.05 4.05
N VAL A 110 -9.84 -17.78 3.98
CA VAL A 110 -9.24 -17.20 2.78
C VAL A 110 -7.86 -17.82 2.57
N PRO A 111 -7.54 -18.37 1.38
CA PRO A 111 -6.19 -18.81 1.07
C PRO A 111 -5.21 -17.63 1.23
N PHE A 112 -4.10 -17.85 1.93
CA PHE A 112 -3.18 -16.77 2.31
C PHE A 112 -2.69 -16.00 1.08
N GLU A 113 -2.41 -16.68 -0.02
CA GLU A 113 -1.90 -16.14 -1.29
C GLU A 113 -2.86 -15.14 -1.95
N ARG A 114 -4.14 -15.17 -1.56
CA ARG A 114 -5.20 -14.28 -2.07
C ARG A 114 -5.68 -13.28 -1.03
N SER A 115 -5.14 -13.37 0.18
CA SER A 115 -5.49 -12.48 1.28
C SER A 115 -4.98 -11.06 1.04
N LEU A 116 -5.64 -10.07 1.65
CA LEU A 116 -5.16 -8.68 1.64
C LEU A 116 -3.73 -8.59 2.20
N ALA A 117 -3.42 -9.38 3.24
CA ALA A 117 -2.09 -9.41 3.84
C ALA A 117 -0.98 -9.80 2.85
N CYS A 118 -1.26 -10.75 1.94
CA CYS A 118 -0.29 -11.22 0.96
C CYS A 118 -0.26 -10.34 -0.29
N CYS A 119 -1.43 -10.01 -0.86
CA CYS A 119 -1.48 -9.27 -2.11
C CYS A 119 -1.23 -7.77 -1.95
N ASP A 120 -1.50 -7.19 -0.77
CA ASP A 120 -1.27 -5.77 -0.49
C ASP A 120 -0.84 -5.54 0.98
N PRO A 121 0.40 -5.91 1.33
CA PRO A 121 0.90 -5.80 2.71
C PRO A 121 0.97 -4.36 3.21
N GLU A 122 1.13 -3.38 2.31
CA GLU A 122 1.14 -1.96 2.69
C GLU A 122 -0.26 -1.48 3.05
N LEU A 123 -1.29 -1.82 2.26
CA LEU A 123 -2.66 -1.50 2.62
C LEU A 123 -3.09 -2.23 3.90
N ALA A 124 -2.62 -3.46 4.13
CA ALA A 124 -2.86 -4.19 5.37
C ALA A 124 -2.33 -3.46 6.63
N LYS A 125 -1.32 -2.58 6.52
CA LYS A 125 -0.84 -1.76 7.65
C LYS A 125 -1.87 -0.73 8.10
N GLU A 126 -2.75 -0.29 7.20
CA GLU A 126 -3.85 0.62 7.53
C GLU A 126 -5.02 -0.08 8.22
N TRP A 127 -4.92 -1.39 8.50
CA TRP A 127 -6.00 -2.13 9.14
C TRP A 127 -6.23 -1.68 10.58
N HIS A 128 -7.48 -1.40 10.95
CA HIS A 128 -7.82 -1.09 12.33
C HIS A 128 -8.09 -2.38 13.13
N SER A 129 -7.05 -2.91 13.79
CA SER A 129 -7.13 -4.17 14.56
C SER A 129 -8.29 -4.21 15.58
N LYS A 130 -8.40 -3.21 16.47
CA LYS A 130 -9.41 -3.23 17.54
C LYS A 130 -10.87 -3.16 17.03
N ARG A 131 -11.16 -2.34 16.02
CA ARG A 131 -12.53 -2.16 15.51
C ARG A 131 -12.98 -3.28 14.57
N ASN A 132 -12.04 -3.97 13.94
CA ASN A 132 -12.34 -5.16 13.14
C ASN A 132 -12.42 -6.45 13.96
N LYS A 133 -12.26 -6.36 15.29
CA LYS A 133 -12.36 -7.49 16.23
C LYS A 133 -11.37 -8.60 15.84
N GLU A 134 -11.85 -9.82 15.64
CA GLU A 134 -11.04 -10.98 15.25
C GLU A 134 -10.65 -10.99 13.78
N LEU A 135 -11.26 -10.15 12.94
CA LEU A 135 -10.98 -10.14 11.51
C LEU A 135 -9.63 -9.49 11.22
N THR A 136 -8.74 -10.22 10.57
CA THR A 136 -7.42 -9.75 10.16
C THR A 136 -7.31 -9.57 8.63
N PRO A 137 -6.28 -8.87 8.14
CA PRO A 137 -5.99 -8.82 6.71
C PRO A 137 -5.73 -10.19 6.05
N LYS A 138 -5.43 -11.24 6.83
CA LYS A 138 -5.26 -12.61 6.32
C LYS A 138 -6.59 -13.29 6.01
N ASP A 139 -7.67 -12.83 6.65
CA ASP A 139 -9.00 -13.43 6.60
C ASP A 139 -9.92 -12.79 5.54
N VAL A 140 -9.39 -11.84 4.76
CA VAL A 140 -10.13 -11.14 3.72
C VAL A 140 -9.38 -11.17 2.40
N LEU A 141 -10.10 -11.36 1.30
CA LEU A 141 -9.53 -11.22 -0.04
C LEU A 141 -9.11 -9.77 -0.32
N ALA A 142 -8.04 -9.59 -1.10
CA ALA A 142 -7.52 -8.27 -1.48
C ALA A 142 -8.52 -7.40 -2.28
N HIS A 143 -9.51 -8.02 -2.93
CA HIS A 143 -10.59 -7.35 -3.67
C HIS A 143 -11.98 -7.62 -3.05
N SER A 144 -12.03 -7.86 -1.75
CA SER A 144 -13.29 -8.10 -1.05
C SER A 144 -14.17 -6.84 -1.01
N THR A 145 -15.47 -7.00 -1.21
CA THR A 145 -16.45 -5.91 -0.98
C THR A 145 -16.83 -5.75 0.50
N LYS A 146 -16.11 -6.44 1.41
CA LYS A 146 -16.37 -6.39 2.85
C LYS A 146 -15.98 -5.02 3.39
N LEU A 147 -16.91 -4.38 4.09
CA LEU A 147 -16.69 -3.13 4.83
C LEU A 147 -15.86 -3.42 6.08
N VAL A 148 -14.74 -2.73 6.21
CA VAL A 148 -13.80 -2.87 7.33
C VAL A 148 -13.38 -1.50 7.82
N TRP A 149 -12.89 -1.43 9.05
CA TRP A 149 -12.32 -0.23 9.63
C TRP A 149 -10.87 -0.08 9.23
N TRP A 150 -10.53 1.12 8.76
CA TRP A 150 -9.18 1.56 8.44
C TRP A 150 -8.71 2.55 9.50
N GLN A 151 -7.40 2.56 9.72
CA GLN A 151 -6.70 3.39 10.68
C GLN A 151 -5.67 4.25 9.95
N CYS A 152 -5.74 5.57 10.18
CA CYS A 152 -4.80 6.48 9.57
C CYS A 152 -3.39 6.26 10.12
N GLN A 153 -2.41 6.16 9.23
CA GLN A 153 -0.99 6.04 9.59
C GLN A 153 -0.37 7.37 10.07
N THR A 154 -1.04 8.50 9.82
CA THR A 154 -0.54 9.84 10.21
C THR A 154 -1.13 10.30 11.54
N ASP A 155 -2.44 10.12 11.74
CA ASP A 155 -3.12 10.48 12.99
C ASP A 155 -3.91 9.27 13.52
N PRO A 156 -3.44 8.61 14.60
CA PRO A 156 -4.12 7.48 15.21
C PRO A 156 -5.56 7.76 15.69
N LYS A 157 -5.97 9.02 15.82
CA LYS A 157 -7.36 9.37 16.16
C LYS A 157 -8.32 9.17 14.99
N HIS A 158 -7.81 9.12 13.77
CA HIS A 158 -8.65 9.00 12.58
C HIS A 158 -8.87 7.54 12.19
N ALA A 159 -10.13 7.11 12.26
CA ALA A 159 -10.58 5.80 11.84
C ALA A 159 -11.86 5.93 11.00
N TRP A 160 -11.95 5.20 9.89
CA TRP A 160 -13.09 5.25 8.99
C TRP A 160 -13.44 3.87 8.43
N GLN A 161 -14.67 3.71 7.93
CA GLN A 161 -15.09 2.49 7.25
C GLN A 161 -15.04 2.65 5.73
N GLN A 162 -14.53 1.63 5.05
CA GLN A 162 -14.57 1.54 3.58
C GLN A 162 -14.39 0.07 3.17
N ASP A 163 -14.94 -0.32 2.02
CA ASP A 163 -14.75 -1.67 1.51
C ASP A 163 -13.32 -1.91 1.00
N VAL A 164 -12.82 -3.14 1.13
CA VAL A 164 -11.43 -3.50 0.78
C VAL A 164 -11.14 -3.24 -0.70
N CYS A 165 -12.04 -3.66 -1.59
CA CYS A 165 -11.89 -3.50 -3.04
C CYS A 165 -11.75 -2.03 -3.43
N ARG A 166 -12.66 -1.18 -2.97
CA ARG A 166 -12.64 0.26 -3.24
C ARG A 166 -11.44 0.92 -2.60
N ARG A 167 -11.05 0.55 -1.39
CA ARG A 167 -9.83 1.10 -0.77
C ARG A 167 -8.57 0.74 -1.58
N ALA A 168 -8.49 -0.48 -2.09
CA ALA A 168 -7.40 -0.98 -2.93
C ALA A 168 -7.37 -0.32 -4.31
N ILE A 169 -8.53 -0.04 -4.91
CA ILE A 169 -8.67 0.63 -6.21
C ILE A 169 -8.45 2.15 -6.09
N GLU A 170 -9.19 2.82 -5.20
CA GLU A 170 -9.19 4.28 -5.11
C GLU A 170 -7.90 4.83 -4.51
N ARG A 171 -7.26 4.07 -3.60
CA ARG A 171 -6.06 4.45 -2.84
C ARG A 171 -6.10 5.88 -2.29
N THR A 172 -7.28 6.35 -1.92
CA THR A 172 -7.47 7.65 -1.27
C THR A 172 -7.00 7.53 0.18
N GLY A 173 -6.15 8.43 0.65
CA GLY A 173 -5.73 8.41 2.05
C GLY A 173 -6.87 8.76 3.03
N CYS A 174 -6.55 8.86 4.31
CA CYS A 174 -7.52 9.07 5.38
C CYS A 174 -8.49 10.26 5.15
N PRO A 175 -9.81 10.04 5.04
CA PRO A 175 -10.79 11.09 4.74
C PRO A 175 -10.85 12.20 5.80
N HIS A 176 -10.48 11.91 7.05
CA HIS A 176 -10.42 12.90 8.13
C HIS A 176 -9.23 13.86 7.98
N CYS A 177 -8.08 13.36 7.51
CA CYS A 177 -6.94 14.21 7.15
C CYS A 177 -7.24 15.08 5.92
N PHE A 178 -8.24 14.70 5.12
CA PHE A 178 -8.57 15.31 3.84
C PHE A 178 -9.95 16.00 3.81
N LYS A 179 -10.42 16.53 4.94
CA LYS A 179 -11.57 17.45 4.95
C LYS A 179 -11.24 18.70 4.09
N GLU A 180 -11.94 18.82 2.96
CA GLU A 180 -12.14 20.06 2.17
C GLU A 180 -11.07 20.60 1.21
N ALA A 181 -10.37 19.79 0.42
CA ALA A 181 -9.69 20.34 -0.77
C ALA A 181 -9.72 19.40 -1.97
N LYS A 182 -10.83 19.45 -2.73
CA LYS A 182 -10.95 18.83 -4.07
C LYS A 182 -10.18 19.61 -5.16
N GLN A 183 -8.98 20.10 -4.88
CA GLN A 183 -8.10 20.55 -5.95
C GLN A 183 -7.18 19.38 -6.30
N SER A 184 -7.53 18.69 -7.39
CA SER A 184 -6.71 17.64 -7.98
C SER A 184 -5.39 18.21 -8.52
N LEU A 185 -4.30 17.47 -8.33
CA LEU A 185 -2.99 17.78 -8.91
C LEU A 185 -3.02 17.77 -10.46
N ASP A 186 -4.02 17.14 -11.07
CA ASP A 186 -4.18 17.05 -12.54
C ASP A 186 -4.33 18.41 -13.21
N LYS A 187 -4.86 19.38 -12.47
CA LYS A 187 -4.97 20.77 -12.94
C LYS A 187 -3.61 21.48 -13.02
N TYR A 188 -2.52 20.83 -12.61
CA TYR A 188 -1.18 21.39 -12.52
C TYR A 188 -0.14 20.49 -13.22
N PRO A 189 -0.16 20.40 -14.57
CA PRO A 189 0.74 19.52 -15.33
C PRO A 189 2.23 19.80 -15.07
N GLU A 190 2.60 21.06 -14.86
CA GLU A 190 3.97 21.43 -14.50
C GLU A 190 4.42 20.88 -13.14
N ALA A 191 3.50 20.75 -12.18
CA ALA A 191 3.80 20.16 -10.89
C ALA A 191 3.89 18.63 -10.98
N LEU A 192 3.08 17.99 -11.83
CA LEU A 192 3.13 16.54 -12.08
C LEU A 192 4.49 16.08 -12.62
N LYS A 193 5.23 16.93 -13.34
CA LYS A 193 6.62 16.65 -13.76
C LYS A 193 7.54 16.35 -12.57
N PHE A 194 7.28 16.98 -11.43
CA PHE A 194 8.04 16.76 -10.19
C PHE A 194 7.49 15.62 -9.33
N TYR A 195 6.32 15.07 -9.64
CA TYR A 195 5.71 14.04 -8.78
C TYR A 195 6.48 12.71 -8.85
N ASP A 196 6.84 12.17 -7.69
CA ASP A 196 7.52 10.88 -7.60
C ASP A 196 6.51 9.73 -7.51
N ARG A 197 6.15 9.14 -8.66
CA ARG A 197 5.21 8.01 -8.70
C ARG A 197 5.70 6.78 -7.94
N LYS A 198 7.01 6.53 -7.92
CA LYS A 198 7.61 5.36 -7.26
C LYS A 198 7.61 5.50 -5.74
N LYS A 199 7.78 6.71 -5.21
CA LYS A 199 7.71 6.96 -3.76
C LYS A 199 6.32 7.27 -3.24
N ASN A 200 5.38 7.61 -4.13
CA ASN A 200 3.98 7.87 -3.80
C ASN A 200 3.04 6.78 -4.33
N LEU A 201 3.46 5.50 -4.36
CA LEU A 201 2.68 4.39 -4.94
C LEU A 201 1.23 4.27 -4.42
N TYR A 202 0.98 4.71 -3.20
CA TYR A 202 -0.32 4.66 -2.53
C TYR A 202 -1.12 5.97 -2.63
N LEU A 203 -0.63 6.95 -3.37
CA LEU A 203 -1.32 8.21 -3.60
C LEU A 203 -1.67 8.32 -5.09
N ASN A 204 -2.97 8.30 -5.38
CA ASN A 204 -3.43 8.65 -6.71
C ASN A 204 -3.19 10.15 -6.94
N PRO A 205 -2.27 10.57 -7.82
CA PRO A 205 -2.00 11.99 -8.06
C PRO A 205 -3.26 12.79 -8.43
N GLU A 206 -4.24 12.13 -9.07
CA GLU A 206 -5.53 12.73 -9.48
C GLU A 206 -6.46 13.04 -8.30
N ARG A 207 -6.13 12.52 -7.12
CA ARG A 207 -6.92 12.67 -5.89
C ARG A 207 -6.08 13.15 -4.70
N VAL A 208 -4.81 13.50 -4.94
CA VAL A 208 -3.93 14.13 -3.94
C VAL A 208 -4.38 15.58 -3.75
N CYS A 209 -4.77 15.93 -2.51
CA CYS A 209 -5.14 17.30 -2.21
C CYS A 209 -3.90 18.20 -2.05
N LEU A 210 -4.04 19.52 -2.23
CA LEU A 210 -2.93 20.47 -2.21
C LEU A 210 -2.17 20.54 -0.87
N ARG A 211 -2.79 20.14 0.24
CA ARG A 211 -2.16 20.11 1.56
C ARG A 211 -1.43 18.79 1.85
N THR A 212 -1.61 17.77 1.01
CA THR A 212 -0.97 16.47 1.19
C THR A 212 0.53 16.60 1.01
N THR A 213 1.27 16.17 2.03
CA THR A 213 2.72 16.05 1.92
C THR A 213 3.05 14.81 1.08
N VAL A 214 3.57 15.02 -0.12
CA VAL A 214 3.97 13.95 -1.05
C VAL A 214 5.46 14.01 -1.37
N TRP A 215 5.97 12.92 -1.92
CA TRP A 215 7.32 12.88 -2.45
C TRP A 215 7.41 13.56 -3.82
N TRP A 216 8.41 14.40 -3.96
CA TRP A 216 8.77 15.08 -5.19
C TRP A 216 10.18 14.67 -5.59
N ARG A 217 10.44 14.75 -6.90
CA ARG A 217 11.73 14.50 -7.53
C ARG A 217 12.03 15.61 -8.52
N CYS A 218 13.30 15.90 -8.74
CA CYS A 218 13.69 16.80 -9.82
C CYS A 218 13.62 16.05 -11.15
N PRO A 219 13.08 16.65 -12.22
CA PRO A 219 13.16 16.06 -13.56
C PRO A 219 14.57 16.13 -14.15
N VAL A 220 15.45 16.99 -13.63
CA VAL A 220 16.81 17.22 -14.17
C VAL A 220 17.88 16.40 -13.44
N ALA A 221 17.80 16.30 -12.11
CA ALA A 221 18.80 15.63 -11.29
C ALA A 221 18.15 14.50 -10.48
N SER A 222 18.69 13.29 -10.61
CA SER A 222 18.09 12.07 -10.04
C SER A 222 18.23 11.97 -8.52
N ASP A 223 19.23 12.61 -7.92
CA ASP A 223 19.49 12.61 -6.48
C ASP A 223 18.62 13.64 -5.72
N HIS A 224 17.98 14.56 -6.43
CA HIS A 224 17.11 15.57 -5.85
C HIS A 224 15.73 14.99 -5.55
N SER A 225 15.53 14.53 -4.32
CA SER A 225 14.25 14.02 -3.81
C SER A 225 13.86 14.72 -2.52
N TRP A 226 12.61 15.17 -2.40
CA TRP A 226 12.13 15.85 -1.20
C TRP A 226 10.67 15.58 -0.91
N ARG A 227 10.26 15.81 0.34
CA ARG A 227 8.90 15.60 0.82
C ARG A 227 8.31 16.90 1.34
N GLU A 228 7.23 17.38 0.73
CA GLU A 228 6.52 18.61 1.15
C GLU A 228 5.08 18.65 0.59
N PRO A 229 4.21 19.54 1.10
CA PRO A 229 2.91 19.83 0.48
C PRO A 229 3.05 20.45 -0.92
N PHE A 230 2.02 20.30 -1.75
CA PHE A 230 1.97 20.94 -3.07
C PHE A 230 2.02 22.48 -2.97
N LYS A 231 2.71 23.09 -3.92
CA LYS A 231 2.75 24.55 -4.12
C LYS A 231 2.43 24.84 -5.59
N LYS A 232 1.61 25.86 -5.86
CA LYS A 232 1.24 26.28 -7.23
C LYS A 232 2.45 26.46 -8.16
N ARG A 233 3.56 26.95 -7.62
CA ARG A 233 4.85 27.10 -8.34
C ARG A 233 5.86 26.12 -7.76
N MET A 234 5.87 24.91 -8.30
CA MET A 234 6.88 23.92 -7.93
C MET A 234 8.25 24.32 -8.47
N ARG A 235 9.25 24.31 -7.59
CA ARG A 235 10.67 24.49 -7.93
C ARG A 235 11.49 23.52 -7.09
N CYS A 236 12.46 22.86 -7.73
CA CYS A 236 13.36 21.97 -7.01
C CYS A 236 14.15 22.77 -5.94
N PRO A 237 14.06 22.40 -4.65
CA PRO A 237 14.74 23.13 -3.57
C PRO A 237 16.26 22.99 -3.65
N PHE A 238 16.77 21.92 -4.25
CA PHE A 238 18.20 21.71 -4.44
C PHE A 238 18.74 22.59 -5.58
N CYS A 239 18.11 22.56 -6.76
CA CYS A 239 18.49 23.44 -7.89
C CYS A 239 18.38 24.93 -7.54
N SER A 240 17.37 25.30 -6.74
CA SER A 240 17.16 26.70 -6.32
C SER A 240 18.03 27.13 -5.14
N LYS A 241 19.05 26.35 -4.76
CA LYS A 241 19.93 26.77 -3.67
C LYS A 241 19.49 26.21 -2.33
N LYS A 242 18.18 26.15 -2.08
CA LYS A 242 17.56 26.05 -0.74
C LYS A 242 17.88 24.80 0.08
N LYS A 243 18.26 23.66 -0.52
CA LYS A 243 18.65 22.42 0.17
C LYS A 243 19.97 21.87 -0.38
N ALA A 244 20.73 21.19 0.48
CA ALA A 244 21.94 20.48 0.09
C ALA A 244 21.60 19.16 -0.61
N SER A 245 22.28 18.86 -1.71
CA SER A 245 22.17 17.59 -2.44
C SER A 245 23.36 16.67 -2.12
N SER A 246 23.34 15.45 -2.66
CA SER A 246 24.45 14.50 -2.54
C SER A 246 25.76 15.04 -3.15
N THR A 247 25.69 16.02 -4.03
CA THR A 247 26.82 16.62 -4.74
C THR A 247 27.20 18.02 -4.25
N SER A 248 26.39 18.65 -3.40
CA SER A 248 26.55 20.08 -3.01
C SER A 248 26.57 20.33 -1.49
N SER A 249 26.53 19.26 -0.70
CA SER A 249 26.58 19.36 0.75
C SER A 249 27.96 19.79 1.27
N LEU A 250 27.98 20.34 2.48
CA LEU A 250 29.19 20.75 3.17
C LEU A 250 30.14 19.56 3.39
N GLN A 251 29.60 18.38 3.68
CA GLN A 251 30.39 17.15 3.86
C GLN A 251 31.21 16.78 2.61
N ILE A 252 30.62 16.97 1.44
CA ILE A 252 31.21 16.55 0.16
C ILE A 252 32.18 17.59 -0.37
N LEU A 253 31.80 18.87 -0.33
CA LEU A 253 32.64 19.94 -0.87
C LEU A 253 33.75 20.38 0.10
N PHE A 254 33.52 20.28 1.42
CA PHE A 254 34.47 20.74 2.43
C PHE A 254 34.61 19.74 3.61
N PRO A 255 35.11 18.52 3.36
CA PRO A 255 35.19 17.45 4.37
C PRO A 255 35.99 17.85 5.61
N LYS A 256 37.04 18.66 5.46
CA LYS A 256 37.84 19.16 6.58
C LYS A 256 37.06 20.13 7.47
N LEU A 257 36.23 20.99 6.89
CA LEU A 257 35.35 21.89 7.65
C LEU A 257 34.19 21.14 8.28
N ALA A 258 33.65 20.12 7.60
CA ALA A 258 32.61 19.26 8.17
C ALA A 258 33.04 18.63 9.50
N ALA A 259 34.31 18.24 9.64
CA ALA A 259 34.88 17.74 10.89
C ALA A 259 34.94 18.77 12.03
N GLU A 260 34.83 20.06 11.71
CA GLU A 260 34.80 21.15 12.70
C GLU A 260 33.38 21.47 13.19
N ILE A 261 32.34 20.80 12.68
CA ILE A 261 30.98 20.97 13.22
C ILE A 261 30.94 20.46 14.66
N HIS A 262 30.33 21.24 15.55
CA HIS A 262 30.19 20.81 16.94
C HIS A 262 29.24 19.60 17.04
N PRO A 263 29.62 18.51 17.74
CA PRO A 263 28.89 17.24 17.71
C PRO A 263 27.47 17.29 18.29
N THR A 264 27.25 18.04 19.39
CA THR A 264 25.96 18.02 20.11
C THR A 264 25.16 19.32 20.07
N ARG A 265 25.79 20.48 19.87
CA ARG A 265 25.11 21.80 19.94
C ARG A 265 24.24 22.14 18.73
N ASN A 266 24.32 21.37 17.66
CA ASN A 266 23.56 21.61 16.43
C ASN A 266 22.27 20.79 16.32
N LYS A 267 21.75 20.27 17.45
CA LYS A 267 20.46 19.56 17.51
C LYS A 267 20.33 18.43 16.47
N GLY A 268 21.43 17.72 16.20
CA GLY A 268 21.46 16.60 15.24
C GLY A 268 21.67 16.97 13.77
N ILE A 269 21.87 18.26 13.43
CA ILE A 269 22.23 18.65 12.06
C ILE A 269 23.60 18.06 11.70
N ASN A 270 23.65 17.30 10.60
CA ASN A 270 24.88 16.74 10.05
C ASN A 270 25.42 17.57 8.87
N ALA A 271 26.69 17.36 8.51
CA ALA A 271 27.34 18.08 7.41
C ALA A 271 26.75 17.74 6.03
N SER A 272 26.13 16.57 5.86
CA SER A 272 25.51 16.16 4.60
C SER A 272 24.19 16.89 4.30
N GLU A 273 23.52 17.41 5.32
CA GLU A 273 22.28 18.20 5.20
C GLU A 273 22.55 19.69 5.02
N LEU A 274 23.76 20.14 5.37
CA LEU A 274 24.15 21.55 5.26
C LEU A 274 24.60 21.88 3.85
N ARG A 275 24.13 23.02 3.35
CA ARG A 275 24.62 23.59 2.10
C ARG A 275 26.03 24.12 2.32
N ALA A 276 26.95 23.79 1.42
CA ALA A 276 28.32 24.27 1.52
C ALA A 276 28.45 25.81 1.53
N PHE A 277 27.55 26.52 0.84
CA PHE A 277 27.50 28.00 0.81
C PHE A 277 26.19 28.51 1.42
N GLY A 278 25.82 27.92 2.55
CA GLY A 278 24.57 28.16 3.24
C GLY A 278 24.60 29.34 4.22
N PRO A 279 23.50 30.09 4.40
CA PRO A 279 23.43 31.18 5.37
C PRO A 279 23.24 30.70 6.83
N GLU A 280 23.13 29.40 7.06
CA GLU A 280 22.80 28.80 8.36
C GLU A 280 23.89 29.07 9.39
N TYR A 281 23.49 29.54 10.58
CA TYR A 281 24.38 29.71 11.72
C TYR A 281 24.45 28.43 12.55
N ILE A 282 25.61 27.77 12.53
CA ILE A 282 25.86 26.56 13.30
C ILE A 282 27.01 26.77 14.29
N TRP A 283 27.08 25.87 15.27
CA TRP A 283 28.18 25.79 16.22
C TRP A 283 29.34 25.01 15.62
N TRP A 284 30.52 25.61 15.69
CA TRP A 284 31.80 25.06 15.26
C TRP A 284 32.67 24.79 16.49
N ARG A 285 33.54 23.79 16.39
CA ARG A 285 34.56 23.45 17.37
C ARG A 285 35.92 23.50 16.68
N CYS A 286 36.87 24.19 17.29
CA CYS A 286 38.16 24.41 16.65
C CYS A 286 38.92 23.10 16.56
N ARG A 287 39.50 22.83 15.38
CA ARG A 287 40.36 21.66 15.16
C ARG A 287 41.67 21.68 15.97
N TYR A 288 42.12 22.86 16.39
CA TYR A 288 43.38 23.03 17.12
C TYR A 288 43.20 23.11 18.64
N ASN A 289 42.04 23.61 19.09
CA ASN A 289 41.72 23.66 20.51
C ASN A 289 40.22 23.37 20.72
N PRO A 290 39.85 22.15 21.14
CA PRO A 290 38.45 21.76 21.32
C PRO A 290 37.65 22.63 22.30
N SER A 291 38.30 23.39 23.19
CA SER A 291 37.62 24.33 24.08
C SER A 291 37.09 25.57 23.34
N HIS A 292 37.68 25.91 22.19
CA HIS A 292 37.21 27.02 21.37
C HIS A 292 35.96 26.59 20.58
N ILE A 293 34.82 27.05 21.07
CA ILE A 293 33.50 26.80 20.47
C ILE A 293 32.90 28.14 20.09
N TRP A 294 32.44 28.27 18.84
CA TRP A 294 31.84 29.52 18.37
C TRP A 294 30.72 29.27 17.37
N ARG A 295 29.91 30.30 17.14
CA ARG A 295 28.80 30.28 16.20
C ARG A 295 29.15 31.12 14.97
N ALA A 296 29.00 30.55 13.78
CA ALA A 296 29.26 31.24 12.51
C ALA A 296 28.41 30.67 11.38
N LYS A 297 28.20 31.46 10.32
CA LYS A 297 27.54 31.00 9.09
C LYS A 297 28.40 29.98 8.36
N VAL A 298 27.78 29.00 7.72
CA VAL A 298 28.49 28.06 6.84
C VAL A 298 29.20 28.81 5.70
N ASP A 299 28.53 29.74 5.03
CA ASP A 299 29.12 30.57 3.96
C ASP A 299 30.35 31.38 4.43
N ASN A 300 30.36 31.86 5.69
CA ASN A 300 31.55 32.53 6.22
C ASN A 300 32.74 31.57 6.37
N ARG A 301 32.49 30.31 6.72
CA ARG A 301 33.56 29.30 6.87
C ARG A 301 34.04 28.79 5.52
N THR A 302 33.18 28.73 4.51
CA THR A 302 33.51 28.21 3.18
C THR A 302 33.98 29.30 2.22
N ARG A 303 33.14 30.29 1.90
CA ARG A 303 33.47 31.36 0.94
C ARG A 303 34.52 32.32 1.48
N ASN A 304 34.38 32.72 2.75
CA ASN A 304 35.28 33.71 3.35
C ASN A 304 36.44 33.06 4.13
N GLU A 305 36.48 31.72 4.17
CA GLU A 305 37.51 30.92 4.86
C GLU A 305 37.77 31.37 6.31
N SER A 306 36.74 31.91 6.99
CA SER A 306 36.90 32.39 8.36
C SER A 306 37.28 31.25 9.29
N GLY A 307 38.19 31.52 10.22
CA GLY A 307 38.71 30.55 11.18
C GLY A 307 38.12 30.71 12.59
N CYS A 308 38.70 30.00 13.54
CA CYS A 308 38.39 30.17 14.97
C CYS A 308 38.72 31.60 15.44
N PRO A 309 37.76 32.36 15.99
CA PRO A 309 37.99 33.73 16.47
C PRO A 309 39.04 33.82 17.57
N GLU A 310 39.08 32.85 18.49
CA GLU A 310 40.06 32.83 19.58
C GLU A 310 41.47 32.55 19.05
N CYS A 311 41.63 31.59 18.13
CA CYS A 311 42.92 31.37 17.48
C CYS A 311 43.37 32.60 16.66
N TRP A 312 42.43 33.30 16.02
CA TRP A 312 42.72 34.54 15.31
C TRP A 312 43.21 35.63 16.27
N LYS A 313 42.56 35.86 17.42
CA LYS A 313 43.02 36.83 18.42
C LYS A 313 44.47 36.57 18.85
N LEU A 314 44.84 35.31 19.06
CA LEU A 314 46.20 34.92 19.44
C LEU A 314 47.23 35.15 18.33
N ARG A 315 46.87 34.91 17.06
CA ARG A 315 47.79 35.04 15.92
C ARG A 315 47.87 36.48 15.38
N ARG A 316 46.81 37.26 15.53
CA ARG A 316 46.63 38.60 14.93
C ARG A 316 47.79 39.57 15.23
N PRO A 317 48.26 39.76 16.48
CA PRO A 317 49.33 40.71 16.76
C PRO A 317 50.65 40.36 16.07
N LYS A 318 51.02 39.07 16.05
CA LYS A 318 52.25 38.58 15.40
C LYS A 318 52.21 38.82 13.88
N LEU A 319 51.06 38.55 13.25
CA LEU A 319 50.88 38.78 11.83
C LEU A 319 51.01 40.27 11.46
N PHE A 320 50.37 41.17 12.22
CA PHE A 320 50.47 42.61 11.95
C PHE A 320 51.88 43.16 12.15
N LYS A 321 52.61 42.70 13.18
CA LYS A 321 54.04 43.04 13.34
C LYS A 321 54.87 42.60 12.13
N LYS A 322 54.66 41.37 11.65
CA LYS A 322 55.35 40.84 10.45
C LYS A 322 55.06 41.69 9.21
N LEU A 323 53.79 41.96 8.92
CA LEU A 323 53.39 42.77 7.75
C LEU A 323 53.93 44.19 7.82
N ALA A 324 53.99 44.79 9.01
CA ALA A 324 54.59 46.11 9.20
C ALA A 324 56.10 46.10 8.91
N ALA A 325 56.82 45.07 9.35
CA ALA A 325 58.23 44.89 9.04
C ALA A 325 58.47 44.69 7.54
N GLU A 326 57.66 43.87 6.87
CA GLU A 326 57.72 43.64 5.43
C GLU A 326 57.47 44.92 4.62
N ARG A 327 56.51 45.77 5.05
CA ARG A 327 56.25 47.07 4.42
C ARG A 327 57.44 48.02 4.56
N LYS A 328 58.06 48.10 5.75
CA LYS A 328 59.27 48.90 5.96
C LYS A 328 60.43 48.41 5.10
N ALA A 329 60.65 47.10 5.02
CA ALA A 329 61.70 46.52 4.19
C ALA A 329 61.51 46.82 2.70
N ARG A 330 60.27 46.77 2.17
CA ARG A 330 59.98 47.14 0.78
C ARG A 330 60.21 48.62 0.50
N ALA A 331 59.80 49.51 1.41
CA ALA A 331 60.02 50.95 1.25
C ALA A 331 61.52 51.31 1.18
N ASN A 332 62.35 50.60 1.95
CA ASN A 332 63.80 50.76 1.95
C ASN A 332 64.53 50.14 0.74
N GLN A 333 63.85 49.35 -0.10
CA GLN A 333 64.41 48.77 -1.33
C GLN A 333 64.06 49.61 -2.58
N THR A 334 63.07 50.50 -2.45
CA THR A 334 62.59 51.40 -3.51
C THR A 334 63.05 52.85 -3.33
N SER A 335 63.75 53.13 -2.23
CA SER A 335 64.45 54.39 -1.95
C SER A 335 65.94 54.13 -2.08
#